data_AF-A0A970U830-F1
#
_entry.id   AF-A0A970U830-F1
#
_cell.length_a   1.000
_cell.length_b   1.000
_cell.length_c   1.000
_cell.angle_alpha   90.00
_cell.angle_beta   90.00
_cell.angle_gamma   90.00
#
_symmetry.space_group_name_H-M   'P 1'
#
loop_
_entity.id
_entity.type
_entity.pdbx_description
1 polymer ?
#
loop_
_entity_poly.entity_id
_entity_poly.type
_entity_poly.pdbx_seq_one_letter_code
_entity_poly.pdbx_strand_id
1 'polypeptide(L)'
;RLLDKLLPGTGSKGFLSEIDLAVKEFYINSKKTVVTVNQVNLEKIRENALITQEKLIVIADGGIDDDVSDAQPAQAERLHLPPADAEAINESRPDIKQERSFVLNPGGTSVWDMFASSLLPDELAALTDILKGASVKSMHDFARNSGYMLEVLLDKINQKALDITGDTILELTDKILIFDDYLENLRKAVKCE
;
A
#
# COMPACT_ATOMS: atom_id res chain seq x y z
N ARG A 1 -24.05 -4.28 -41.12
CA ARG A 1 -22.87 -5.17 -41.34
C ARG A 1 -21.92 -4.57 -42.37
N LEU A 2 -21.47 -3.32 -42.17
CA LEU A 2 -20.52 -2.66 -43.08
C LEU A 2 -19.08 -3.07 -42.76
N LEU A 3 -18.75 -3.23 -41.48
CA LEU A 3 -17.44 -3.63 -41.00
C LEU A 3 -17.09 -5.09 -41.38
N ASP A 4 -18.07 -5.99 -41.42
CA ASP A 4 -17.85 -7.40 -41.81
C ASP A 4 -17.52 -7.58 -43.30
N LYS A 5 -17.77 -6.58 -44.15
CA LYS A 5 -17.38 -6.60 -45.56
C LYS A 5 -15.99 -6.01 -45.81
N LEU A 6 -15.46 -5.26 -44.83
CA LEU A 6 -14.19 -4.54 -44.95
C LEU A 6 -13.01 -5.33 -44.35
N LEU A 7 -13.29 -6.31 -43.49
CA LEU A 7 -12.29 -7.08 -42.75
C LEU A 7 -12.40 -8.56 -43.18
N PRO A 8 -11.49 -9.07 -44.02
CA PRO A 8 -11.54 -10.44 -44.50
C PRO A 8 -11.03 -11.42 -43.42
N GLY A 9 -11.78 -12.50 -43.20
CA GLY A 9 -11.32 -13.69 -42.44
C GLY A 9 -11.74 -13.74 -40.97
N THR A 10 -11.75 -12.61 -40.26
CA THR A 10 -12.25 -12.52 -38.88
C THR A 10 -13.27 -11.38 -38.84
N GLY A 11 -14.54 -11.70 -38.55
CA GLY A 11 -15.60 -10.69 -38.52
C GLY A 11 -15.25 -9.51 -37.60
N SER A 12 -15.99 -8.40 -37.69
CA SER A 12 -15.71 -7.15 -36.97
C SER A 12 -15.34 -7.30 -35.48
N LYS A 13 -15.87 -8.30 -34.79
CA LYS A 13 -15.54 -8.63 -33.40
C LYS A 13 -14.14 -9.22 -33.19
N GLY A 14 -13.66 -10.05 -34.11
CA GLY A 14 -12.33 -10.68 -34.02
C GLY A 14 -11.22 -9.66 -34.21
N PHE A 15 -11.35 -8.80 -35.22
CA PHE A 15 -10.40 -7.72 -35.47
C PHE A 15 -10.26 -6.74 -34.29
N LEU A 16 -11.38 -6.30 -33.70
CA LEU A 16 -11.33 -5.41 -32.53
C LEU A 16 -10.73 -6.10 -31.31
N SER A 17 -11.00 -7.40 -31.11
CA SER A 17 -10.38 -8.16 -30.03
C SER A 17 -8.86 -8.29 -30.19
N GLU A 18 -8.36 -8.38 -31.41
CA GLU A 18 -6.93 -8.45 -31.71
C GLU A 18 -6.25 -7.10 -31.48
N ILE A 19 -6.93 -5.99 -31.82
CA ILE A 19 -6.47 -4.64 -31.46
C ILE A 19 -6.45 -4.47 -29.94
N ASP A 20 -7.52 -4.84 -29.23
CA ASP A 20 -7.59 -4.73 -27.78
C ASP A 20 -6.47 -5.53 -27.10
N LEU A 21 -6.15 -6.71 -27.64
CA LEU A 21 -5.03 -7.53 -27.17
C LEU A 21 -3.69 -6.82 -27.42
N ALA A 22 -3.44 -6.34 -28.63
CA ALA A 22 -2.21 -5.63 -28.97
C ALA A 22 -2.00 -4.35 -28.14
N VAL A 23 -3.08 -3.59 -27.90
CA VAL A 23 -3.05 -2.39 -27.05
C VAL A 23 -2.72 -2.76 -25.60
N LYS A 24 -3.32 -3.83 -25.06
CA LYS A 24 -3.00 -4.32 -23.72
C LYS A 24 -1.55 -4.77 -23.60
N GLU A 25 -1.05 -5.54 -24.56
CA GLU A 25 0.34 -6.00 -24.58
C GLU A 25 1.32 -4.83 -24.63
N PHE A 26 1.05 -3.83 -25.48
CA PHE A 26 1.85 -2.61 -25.53
C PHE A 26 1.81 -1.83 -24.21
N TYR A 27 0.64 -1.70 -23.59
CA TYR A 27 0.51 -1.01 -22.30
C TYR A 27 1.32 -1.72 -21.21
N ILE A 28 1.21 -3.05 -21.09
CA ILE A 28 1.99 -3.85 -20.15
C ILE A 28 3.50 -3.69 -20.44
N ASN A 29 3.91 -3.79 -21.70
CA ASN A 29 5.31 -3.73 -22.08
C ASN A 29 5.92 -2.32 -21.93
N SER A 30 5.14 -1.26 -22.11
CA SER A 30 5.57 0.13 -21.93
C SER A 30 5.63 0.56 -20.47
N LYS A 31 4.81 -0.05 -19.61
CA LYS A 31 4.76 0.24 -18.17
C LYS A 31 5.56 -0.75 -17.31
N LYS A 32 6.12 -1.81 -17.91
CA LYS A 32 6.96 -2.74 -17.15
C LYS A 32 8.20 -2.02 -16.64
N THR A 33 8.51 -2.24 -15.37
CA THR A 33 9.77 -1.77 -14.79
C THR A 33 10.84 -2.81 -15.10
N VAL A 34 11.87 -2.42 -15.85
CA VAL A 34 13.03 -3.28 -16.09
C VAL A 34 14.10 -2.93 -15.08
N VAL A 35 14.34 -3.84 -14.13
CA VAL A 35 15.42 -3.70 -13.15
C VAL A 35 16.61 -4.51 -13.62
N THR A 36 17.72 -3.84 -13.90
CA THR A 36 18.98 -4.50 -14.26
C THR A 36 19.75 -4.85 -13.00
N VAL A 37 20.09 -6.13 -12.83
CA VAL A 37 20.84 -6.59 -11.68
C VAL A 37 22.33 -6.42 -11.92
N ASN A 38 23.04 -5.81 -10.97
CA ASN A 38 24.50 -5.78 -10.96
C ASN A 38 25.02 -7.14 -10.45
N GLN A 39 25.66 -7.88 -11.35
CA GLN A 39 26.12 -9.24 -11.06
C GLN A 39 27.14 -9.29 -9.91
N VAL A 40 28.01 -8.30 -9.77
CA VAL A 40 29.04 -8.26 -8.72
C VAL A 40 28.39 -8.08 -7.34
N ASN A 41 27.39 -7.21 -7.25
CA ASN A 41 26.66 -7.00 -6.00
C ASN A 41 25.80 -8.21 -5.64
N LEU A 42 25.18 -8.85 -6.64
CA LEU A 42 24.41 -10.07 -6.42
C LEU A 42 25.28 -11.19 -5.85
N GLU A 43 26.50 -11.35 -6.36
CA GLU A 43 27.43 -12.37 -5.87
C GLU A 43 27.88 -12.11 -4.42
N LYS A 44 28.16 -10.84 -4.07
CA LYS A 44 28.44 -10.45 -2.68
C LYS A 44 27.27 -10.73 -1.74
N ILE A 45 26.03 -10.47 -2.19
CA ILE A 45 24.83 -10.77 -1.41
C ILE A 45 24.71 -12.28 -1.19
N ARG A 46 24.99 -13.09 -2.20
CA ARG A 46 24.99 -14.56 -2.09
C ARG A 46 26.03 -15.07 -1.11
N GLU A 47 27.25 -14.56 -1.17
CA GLU A 47 28.34 -14.93 -0.26
C GLU A 47 27.98 -14.59 1.20
N ASN A 48 27.52 -13.37 1.46
CA ASN A 48 27.10 -12.95 2.80
C ASN A 48 25.91 -13.76 3.33
N ALA A 49 24.97 -14.11 2.44
CA ALA A 49 23.85 -14.98 2.80
C ALA A 49 24.33 -16.38 3.19
N LEU A 50 25.30 -16.96 2.46
CA LEU A 50 25.88 -18.27 2.78
C LEU A 50 26.57 -18.26 4.14
N ILE A 51 27.40 -17.26 4.43
CA ILE A 51 28.08 -17.11 5.72
C ILE A 51 27.06 -17.01 6.87
N THR A 52 25.98 -16.27 6.66
CA THR A 52 24.91 -16.12 7.66
C THR A 52 24.21 -17.45 7.90
N GLN A 53 23.94 -18.21 6.83
CA GLN A 53 23.34 -19.54 6.94
C GLN A 53 24.26 -20.50 7.70
N GLU A 54 25.54 -20.56 7.36
CA GLU A 54 26.52 -21.39 8.06
C GLU A 54 26.61 -21.05 9.56
N LYS A 55 26.58 -19.76 9.91
CA LYS A 55 26.61 -19.32 11.31
C LYS A 55 25.35 -19.66 12.09
N LEU A 56 24.19 -19.76 11.42
CA LEU A 56 22.91 -20.12 12.03
C LEU A 56 22.66 -21.63 12.07
N ILE A 57 23.48 -22.43 11.36
CA ILE A 57 23.41 -23.88 11.45
C ILE A 57 23.99 -24.30 12.81
N VAL A 58 23.10 -24.51 13.77
CA VAL A 58 23.42 -25.18 15.03
C VAL A 58 23.59 -26.66 14.72
N ILE A 59 24.82 -27.19 14.87
CA ILE A 59 25.06 -28.63 14.83
C ILE A 59 24.43 -29.21 16.09
N ALA A 60 23.19 -29.66 15.97
CA ALA A 60 22.52 -30.48 16.97
C ALA A 60 23.10 -31.89 16.89
N ASP A 61 24.35 -32.06 17.32
CA ASP A 61 24.87 -33.39 17.62
C ASP A 61 25.65 -33.36 18.95
N GLY A 62 24.96 -33.87 19.97
CA GLY A 62 25.53 -34.56 21.14
C GLY A 62 26.59 -33.85 21.98
N GLY A 63 26.16 -33.18 23.05
CA GLY A 63 27.03 -32.86 24.17
C GLY A 63 26.36 -31.91 25.16
N ILE A 64 25.63 -32.46 26.13
CA ILE A 64 25.30 -31.73 27.35
C ILE A 64 26.63 -31.54 28.08
N ASP A 65 27.07 -30.29 28.21
CA ASP A 65 27.84 -29.85 29.36
C ASP A 65 27.19 -28.56 29.86
N ASP A 66 26.51 -28.70 31.00
CA ASP A 66 26.04 -27.59 31.82
C ASP A 66 27.25 -26.73 32.23
N ASP A 67 27.24 -25.45 31.88
CA ASP A 67 27.82 -24.42 32.73
C ASP A 67 26.92 -23.18 32.71
N VAL A 68 26.02 -23.14 33.69
CA VAL A 68 25.30 -21.93 34.09
C VAL A 68 26.32 -20.99 34.74
N SER A 69 26.79 -20.00 33.99
CA SER A 69 27.49 -18.86 34.58
C SER A 69 27.01 -17.54 33.96
N ASP A 70 26.35 -16.78 34.83
CA ASP A 70 26.11 -15.36 34.86
C ASP A 70 25.35 -14.66 33.71
N ALA A 71 24.13 -14.28 34.07
CA ALA A 71 23.39 -13.22 33.42
C ALA A 71 24.11 -11.87 33.64
N GLN A 72 24.74 -11.35 32.58
CA GLN A 72 24.93 -9.91 32.45
C GLN A 72 24.51 -9.49 31.03
N PRO A 73 23.56 -8.54 30.86
CA PRO A 73 23.16 -8.09 29.54
C PRO A 73 24.34 -7.36 28.91
N ALA A 74 25.02 -8.04 27.98
CA ALA A 74 26.04 -7.45 27.14
C ALA A 74 25.39 -6.28 26.39
N GLN A 75 25.96 -5.11 26.64
CA GLN A 75 25.52 -3.82 26.18
C GLN A 75 25.35 -3.86 24.66
N ALA A 76 24.20 -3.39 24.17
CA ALA A 76 24.00 -3.08 22.77
C ALA A 76 25.17 -2.18 22.34
N GLU A 77 26.05 -2.74 21.53
CA GLU A 77 27.19 -2.06 20.97
C GLU A 77 26.63 -0.93 20.11
N ARG A 78 26.60 0.28 20.70
CA ARG A 78 26.24 1.51 20.02
C ARG A 78 27.17 1.60 18.81
N LEU A 79 26.60 1.45 17.63
CA LEU A 79 27.23 1.75 16.35
C LEU A 79 27.91 3.12 16.46
N HIS A 80 29.23 3.11 16.64
CA HIS A 80 30.07 4.28 16.48
C HIS A 80 30.02 4.65 15.00
N LEU A 81 29.26 5.69 14.66
CA LEU A 81 29.45 6.40 13.39
C LEU A 81 30.83 7.09 13.44
N PRO A 82 31.71 6.88 12.46
CA PRO A 82 32.84 7.77 12.27
C PRO A 82 32.36 9.15 11.80
N PRO A 83 33.10 10.22 12.13
CA PRO A 83 32.68 11.60 11.93
C PRO A 83 32.74 12.02 10.46
N ALA A 84 31.94 13.04 10.18
CA ALA A 84 31.67 13.63 8.87
C ALA A 84 32.93 13.97 8.05
N ASP A 85 33.01 13.39 6.86
CA ASP A 85 33.52 14.10 5.69
C ASP A 85 32.30 14.59 4.90
N ALA A 86 32.07 15.90 4.99
CA ALA A 86 31.01 16.60 4.31
C ALA A 86 31.34 16.71 2.81
N GLU A 87 30.68 15.90 1.98
CA GLU A 87 30.39 16.31 0.61
C GLU A 87 28.88 16.41 0.42
N ALA A 88 28.47 17.63 0.10
CA ALA A 88 27.10 18.08 -0.03
C ALA A 88 26.34 17.26 -1.07
N ILE A 89 25.44 16.40 -0.61
CA ILE A 89 24.35 15.89 -1.44
C ILE A 89 23.34 17.03 -1.54
N ASN A 90 23.43 17.74 -2.67
CA ASN A 90 22.46 18.73 -3.11
C ASN A 90 21.09 18.04 -3.25
N GLU A 91 20.25 18.14 -2.22
CA GLU A 91 18.83 17.79 -2.25
C GLU A 91 18.05 18.80 -3.11
N SER A 92 18.28 18.77 -4.42
CA SER A 92 17.30 19.31 -5.37
C SER A 92 16.24 18.24 -5.58
N ARG A 93 15.24 18.23 -4.71
CA ARG A 93 14.01 17.43 -4.81
C ARG A 93 13.30 17.79 -6.11
N PRO A 94 13.14 16.88 -7.10
CA PRO A 94 12.09 17.07 -8.08
C PRO A 94 10.78 16.73 -7.37
N ASP A 95 9.90 17.71 -7.38
CA ASP A 95 8.51 17.67 -6.95
C ASP A 95 7.77 16.63 -7.83
N ILE A 96 7.80 15.34 -7.44
CA ILE A 96 7.01 14.31 -8.12
C ILE A 96 5.59 14.38 -7.55
N LYS A 97 4.79 15.25 -8.14
CA LYS A 97 3.32 15.16 -8.08
C LYS A 97 2.93 13.83 -8.72
N GLN A 98 2.60 12.88 -7.85
CA GLN A 98 2.24 11.51 -8.18
C GLN A 98 0.84 11.48 -8.82
N GLU A 99 0.76 11.70 -10.12
CA GLU A 99 -0.47 11.39 -10.88
C GLU A 99 -0.57 9.87 -11.07
N ARG A 100 -1.15 9.19 -10.07
CA ARG A 100 -1.57 7.78 -10.18
C ARG A 100 -2.79 7.73 -11.09
N SER A 101 -2.60 7.12 -12.26
CA SER A 101 -3.64 6.87 -13.26
C SER A 101 -4.78 6.03 -12.71
N PHE A 102 -5.99 6.60 -12.78
CA PHE A 102 -7.29 6.03 -12.47
C PHE A 102 -7.53 4.68 -13.16
N VAL A 103 -7.99 3.70 -12.38
CA VAL A 103 -8.56 2.45 -12.90
C VAL A 103 -9.96 2.78 -13.46
N LEU A 104 -10.10 2.76 -14.78
CA LEU A 104 -11.40 2.83 -15.45
C LEU A 104 -12.16 1.53 -15.16
N ASN A 105 -13.18 1.62 -14.31
CA ASN A 105 -14.07 0.50 -14.02
C ASN A 105 -15.24 0.48 -15.03
N PRO A 106 -15.51 -0.63 -15.74
CA PRO A 106 -16.53 -0.70 -16.80
C PRO A 106 -17.95 -1.03 -16.30
N GLY A 107 -18.24 -0.87 -15.01
CA GLY A 107 -19.58 -1.00 -14.44
C GLY A 107 -19.96 0.30 -13.77
N GLY A 108 -21.16 0.82 -14.03
CA GLY A 108 -21.66 2.10 -13.48
C GLY A 108 -21.84 2.17 -11.96
N THR A 109 -21.14 1.34 -11.20
CA THR A 109 -20.95 1.48 -9.76
C THR A 109 -19.95 2.61 -9.52
N SER A 110 -20.34 3.60 -8.71
CA SER A 110 -19.44 4.69 -8.36
C SER A 110 -18.23 4.13 -7.61
N VAL A 111 -17.05 4.73 -7.80
CA VAL A 111 -15.82 4.36 -7.07
C VAL A 111 -16.06 4.38 -5.56
N TRP A 112 -16.98 5.25 -5.11
CA TRP A 112 -17.43 5.37 -3.72
C TRP A 112 -18.31 4.21 -3.23
N ASP A 113 -19.11 3.60 -4.11
CA ASP A 113 -19.91 2.41 -3.75
C ASP A 113 -19.01 1.20 -3.51
N MET A 114 -17.93 1.08 -4.28
CA MET A 114 -16.89 0.08 -4.07
C MET A 114 -16.12 0.32 -2.78
N PHE A 115 -15.78 1.57 -2.50
CA PHE A 115 -15.15 1.96 -1.23
C PHE A 115 -16.05 1.60 -0.04
N ALA A 116 -17.33 1.99 -0.07
CA ALA A 116 -18.28 1.66 0.99
C ALA A 116 -18.45 0.14 1.17
N SER A 117 -18.41 -0.63 0.09
CA SER A 117 -18.48 -2.10 0.14
C SER A 117 -17.19 -2.78 0.63
N SER A 118 -16.06 -2.07 0.63
CA SER A 118 -14.76 -2.55 1.11
C SER A 118 -14.56 -2.34 2.62
N LEU A 119 -15.33 -1.44 3.24
CA LEU A 119 -15.24 -1.14 4.66
C LEU A 119 -15.79 -2.29 5.51
N LEU A 120 -15.12 -2.57 6.63
CA LEU A 120 -15.64 -3.49 7.64
C LEU A 120 -16.80 -2.86 8.42
N PRO A 121 -17.64 -3.67 9.09
CA PRO A 121 -18.76 -3.15 9.90
C PRO A 121 -18.33 -2.10 10.92
N ASP A 122 -17.18 -2.29 11.57
CA ASP A 122 -16.64 -1.37 12.56
C ASP A 122 -16.14 -0.06 11.91
N GLU A 123 -15.53 -0.15 10.72
CA GLU A 123 -15.01 0.99 9.98
C GLU A 123 -16.14 1.84 9.39
N LEU A 124 -17.19 1.19 8.89
CA LEU A 124 -18.38 1.85 8.36
C LEU A 124 -19.17 2.54 9.48
N ALA A 125 -19.30 1.89 10.65
CA ALA A 125 -19.90 2.51 11.83
C ALA A 125 -19.08 3.73 12.29
N ALA A 126 -17.76 3.61 12.38
CA ALA A 126 -16.88 4.74 12.70
C ALA A 126 -17.02 5.88 11.69
N LEU A 127 -16.97 5.58 10.39
CA LEU A 127 -17.11 6.58 9.33
C LEU A 127 -18.48 7.27 9.36
N THR A 128 -19.55 6.50 9.65
CA THR A 128 -20.90 7.03 9.84
C THR A 128 -20.98 8.01 11.01
N ASP A 129 -20.35 7.67 12.14
CA ASP A 129 -20.31 8.52 13.31
C ASP A 129 -19.47 9.79 13.06
N ILE A 130 -18.35 9.68 12.32
CA ILE A 130 -17.56 10.84 11.88
C ILE A 130 -18.42 11.75 10.98
N LEU A 131 -19.15 11.20 10.01
CA LEU A 131 -20.02 11.94 9.10
C LEU A 131 -21.18 12.66 9.79
N LYS A 132 -21.64 12.13 10.93
CA LYS A 132 -22.65 12.75 11.81
C LYS A 132 -22.06 13.81 12.75
N GLY A 133 -20.75 14.03 12.72
CA GLY A 133 -20.06 15.00 13.56
C GLY A 133 -19.79 14.51 14.97
N ALA A 134 -19.60 13.20 15.17
CA ALA A 134 -19.25 12.65 16.47
C ALA A 134 -17.96 13.29 17.00
N SER A 135 -17.95 13.55 18.31
CA SER A 135 -16.77 14.11 18.98
C SER A 135 -15.62 13.11 18.95
N VAL A 136 -14.38 13.61 18.82
CA VAL A 136 -13.13 12.82 18.84
C VAL A 136 -13.06 11.90 20.06
N LYS A 137 -13.60 12.31 21.21
CA LYS A 137 -13.68 11.48 22.42
C LYS A 137 -14.55 10.24 22.23
N SER A 138 -15.72 10.40 21.62
CA SER A 138 -16.62 9.29 21.29
C SER A 138 -15.96 8.33 20.30
N MET A 139 -15.15 8.86 19.37
CA MET A 139 -14.42 8.02 18.41
C MET A 139 -13.25 7.26 19.05
N HIS A 140 -12.55 7.87 20.00
CA HIS A 140 -11.54 7.17 20.80
C HIS A 140 -12.15 6.03 21.63
N ASP A 141 -13.32 6.28 22.25
CA ASP A 141 -14.03 5.25 23.02
C ASP A 141 -14.55 4.14 22.10
N PHE A 142 -15.07 4.49 20.92
CA PHE A 142 -15.47 3.53 19.90
C PHE A 142 -14.30 2.67 19.44
N ALA A 143 -13.18 3.28 19.04
CA ALA A 143 -11.99 2.56 18.60
C ALA A 143 -11.47 1.63 19.70
N ARG A 144 -11.40 2.11 20.95
CA ARG A 144 -10.96 1.31 22.10
C ARG A 144 -11.88 0.12 22.35
N ASN A 145 -13.20 0.30 22.24
CA ASN A 145 -14.18 -0.78 22.39
C ASN A 145 -14.10 -1.82 21.27
N SER A 146 -13.77 -1.38 20.05
CA SER A 146 -13.51 -2.26 18.91
C SER A 146 -12.10 -2.89 18.93
N GLY A 147 -11.27 -2.58 19.93
CA GLY A 147 -9.91 -3.13 20.08
C GLY A 147 -8.85 -2.46 19.19
N TYR A 148 -9.12 -1.25 18.68
CA TYR A 148 -8.21 -0.48 17.85
C TYR A 148 -7.76 0.82 18.53
N MET A 149 -6.60 1.31 18.12
CA MET A 149 -6.22 2.71 18.34
C MET A 149 -6.93 3.57 17.30
N LEU A 150 -7.34 4.80 17.66
CA LEU A 150 -8.10 5.67 16.77
C LEU A 150 -7.33 5.95 15.47
N GLU A 151 -6.04 6.19 15.60
CA GLU A 151 -5.08 6.42 14.52
C GLU A 151 -5.09 5.24 13.55
N VAL A 152 -5.04 4.02 14.09
CA VAL A 152 -5.03 2.78 13.30
C VAL A 152 -6.35 2.57 12.58
N LEU A 153 -7.47 2.90 13.21
CA LEU A 153 -8.79 2.80 12.58
C LEU A 153 -8.93 3.78 11.42
N LEU A 154 -8.50 5.02 11.61
CA LEU A 154 -8.53 6.05 10.56
C LEU A 154 -7.53 5.75 9.44
N ASP A 155 -6.35 5.26 9.78
CA ASP A 155 -5.34 4.85 8.80
C ASP A 155 -5.84 3.68 7.94
N LYS A 156 -6.56 2.72 8.52
CA LYS A 156 -7.22 1.64 7.74
C LYS A 156 -8.25 2.17 6.76
N ILE A 157 -9.10 3.10 7.20
CA ILE A 157 -10.10 3.73 6.33
C ILE A 157 -9.41 4.51 5.20
N ASN A 158 -8.36 5.27 5.53
CA ASN A 158 -7.56 6.00 4.56
C ASN A 158 -6.81 5.10 3.58
N GLN A 159 -6.24 3.98 4.05
CA GLN A 159 -5.57 3.02 3.20
C GLN A 159 -6.56 2.41 2.19
N LYS A 160 -7.76 2.04 2.65
CA LYS A 160 -8.83 1.54 1.78
C LYS A 160 -9.31 2.59 0.78
N ALA A 161 -9.36 3.86 1.20
CA ALA A 161 -9.69 4.96 0.31
C ALA A 161 -8.58 5.14 -0.74
N LEU A 162 -7.33 5.21 -0.31
CA LEU A 162 -6.16 5.33 -1.17
C LEU A 162 -6.08 4.18 -2.20
N ASP A 163 -6.44 2.96 -1.81
CA ASP A 163 -6.43 1.80 -2.69
C ASP A 163 -7.53 1.85 -3.77
N ILE A 164 -8.65 2.53 -3.51
CA ILE A 164 -9.85 2.53 -4.37
C ILE A 164 -10.03 3.87 -5.11
N THR A 165 -10.03 4.99 -4.39
CA THR A 165 -10.15 6.34 -4.94
C THR A 165 -8.81 6.90 -5.39
N GLY A 166 -7.70 6.42 -4.82
CA GLY A 166 -6.37 6.98 -5.05
C GLY A 166 -6.01 8.13 -4.11
N ASP A 167 -6.93 8.52 -3.22
CA ASP A 167 -6.82 9.69 -2.37
C ASP A 167 -7.04 9.36 -0.88
N THR A 168 -6.41 10.15 -0.01
CA THR A 168 -6.68 10.15 1.43
C THR A 168 -7.94 10.99 1.71
N ILE A 169 -8.89 10.46 2.48
CA ILE A 169 -10.21 11.08 2.68
C ILE A 169 -10.40 11.68 4.07
N LEU A 170 -9.64 11.21 5.05
CA LEU A 170 -9.68 11.63 6.45
C LEU A 170 -8.33 12.18 6.87
N GLU A 171 -8.34 13.25 7.65
CA GLU A 171 -7.15 13.75 8.33
C GLU A 171 -7.37 13.74 9.84
N LEU A 172 -6.40 13.17 10.56
CA LEU A 172 -6.38 13.19 12.03
C LEU A 172 -5.35 14.23 12.48
N THR A 173 -5.83 15.42 12.82
CA THR A 173 -5.06 16.43 13.55
C THR A 173 -5.61 16.51 14.98
N ASP A 174 -6.08 17.67 15.44
CA ASP A 174 -6.77 17.81 16.74
C ASP A 174 -8.24 17.36 16.69
N LYS A 175 -8.77 17.20 15.47
CA LYS A 175 -10.12 16.74 15.17
C LYS A 175 -10.08 15.82 13.96
N ILE A 176 -11.08 14.95 13.86
CA ILE A 176 -11.26 14.10 12.69
C ILE A 176 -11.94 14.96 11.62
N LEU A 177 -11.19 15.29 10.57
CA LEU A 177 -11.69 16.09 9.45
C LEU A 177 -11.84 15.18 8.22
N ILE A 178 -12.97 15.30 7.55
CA ILE A 178 -13.19 14.73 6.22
C ILE A 178 -12.95 15.86 5.22
N PHE A 179 -12.20 15.61 4.15
CA PHE A 179 -12.04 16.62 3.11
C PHE A 179 -13.39 16.89 2.43
N ASP A 180 -13.73 18.18 2.28
CA ASP A 180 -15.04 18.61 1.77
C ASP A 180 -15.34 18.04 0.38
N ASP A 181 -14.31 17.86 -0.45
CA ASP A 181 -14.40 17.29 -1.80
C ASP A 181 -14.95 15.85 -1.81
N TYR A 182 -14.85 15.12 -0.69
CA TYR A 182 -15.28 13.73 -0.56
C TYR A 182 -16.52 13.55 0.32
N LEU A 183 -16.97 14.59 1.02
CA LEU A 183 -18.06 14.51 1.98
C LEU A 183 -19.41 14.15 1.33
N GLU A 184 -19.76 14.79 0.21
CA GLU A 184 -20.99 14.49 -0.53
C GLU A 184 -20.98 13.07 -1.10
N ASN A 185 -19.83 12.64 -1.60
CA ASN A 185 -19.64 11.31 -2.18
C ASN A 185 -19.74 10.21 -1.12
N LEU A 186 -19.15 10.43 0.06
CA LEU A 186 -19.22 9.53 1.20
C LEU A 186 -20.65 9.43 1.76
N ARG A 187 -21.38 10.56 1.87
CA ARG A 187 -22.78 10.54 2.31
C ARG A 187 -23.66 9.72 1.37
N LYS A 188 -23.45 9.87 0.06
CA LYS A 188 -24.18 9.11 -0.96
C LYS A 188 -23.87 7.62 -0.91
N ALA A 189 -22.62 7.24 -0.68
CA ALA A 189 -22.18 5.86 -0.67
C ALA A 189 -22.51 5.11 0.63
N VAL A 190 -22.43 5.79 1.77
CA VAL A 190 -22.70 5.20 3.11
C VAL A 190 -24.20 5.18 3.43
N LYS A 191 -25.07 5.71 2.54
CA LYS A 191 -26.52 5.83 2.77
C LYS A 191 -26.85 6.45 4.14
N CYS A 192 -26.14 7.50 4.51
CA CYS A 192 -26.56 8.32 5.65
C CYS A 192 -27.72 9.21 5.17
N GLU A 193 -28.95 8.75 5.39
CA GLU A 193 -30.14 9.62 5.40
C GLU A 193 -30.14 10.56 6.61
#